data_AF-A0A9E0BB47-F1
#
_entry.id   AF-A0A9E0BB47-F1
#
_cell.length_a   1.000
_cell.length_b   1.000
_cell.length_c   1.000
_cell.angle_alpha   90.00
_cell.angle_beta   90.00
_cell.angle_gamma   90.00
#
_symmetry.space_group_name_H-M   'P 1'
#
loop_
_entity.id
_entity.type
_entity.pdbx_description
1 polymer ?
#
loop_
_entity_poly.entity_id
_entity_poly.type
_entity_poly.pdbx_seq_one_letter_code
_entity_poly.pdbx_strand_id
1 'polypeptide(L)' 'MLSNNDILKKLRVALALRNEDIIHILSLVDFKISKGALGDLFRNPDHPGYVEAGDQVLRNFLNGLIIHLRGEKK' A
#
# COMPACT_ATOMS: atom_id res chain seq x y z
N MET A 1 -13.69 -4.74 -12.93
CA MET A 1 -12.32 -5.24 -12.66
C MET A 1 -11.89 -4.73 -11.29
N LEU A 2 -10.94 -5.40 -10.63
CA LEU A 2 -10.38 -4.91 -9.36
C LEU A 2 -9.47 -3.71 -9.63
N SER A 3 -9.62 -2.63 -8.85
CA SER A 3 -8.65 -1.52 -8.87
C SER A 3 -7.43 -1.83 -7.99
N ASN A 4 -6.34 -1.06 -8.17
CA ASN A 4 -5.18 -1.15 -7.29
C ASN A 4 -5.54 -0.81 -5.83
N ASN A 5 -6.45 0.15 -5.62
CA ASN A 5 -6.96 0.49 -4.29
C ASN A 5 -7.66 -0.73 -3.65
N ASP A 6 -8.46 -1.48 -4.42
CA ASP A 6 -9.12 -2.69 -3.95
C ASP A 6 -8.12 -3.78 -3.57
N ILE A 7 -7.08 -3.98 -4.39
CA ILE A 7 -6.01 -4.95 -4.10
C ILE A 7 -5.30 -4.57 -2.80
N LEU A 8 -4.90 -3.30 -2.64
CA LEU A 8 -4.23 -2.81 -1.44
C LEU A 8 -5.13 -2.96 -0.20
N LYS A 9 -6.43 -2.61 -0.30
CA LYS A 9 -7.40 -2.78 0.79
C LYS A 9 -7.54 -4.24 1.20
N LYS A 10 -7.66 -5.15 0.22
CA LYS A 10 -7.78 -6.60 0.48
C LYS A 10 -6.53 -7.16 1.14
N LEU A 11 -5.34 -6.80 0.66
CA LEU A 11 -4.08 -7.25 1.25
C LEU A 11 -3.89 -6.69 2.66
N ARG A 12 -4.24 -5.42 2.90
CA ARG A 12 -4.23 -4.82 4.23
C ARG A 12 -5.06 -5.63 5.22
N VAL A 13 -6.29 -5.96 4.84
CA VAL A 13 -7.21 -6.72 5.71
C VAL A 13 -6.73 -8.17 5.88
N ALA A 14 -6.38 -8.85 4.78
CA ALA A 14 -5.96 -10.25 4.80
C ALA A 14 -4.69 -10.48 5.64
N LEU A 15 -3.80 -9.49 5.69
CA LEU A 15 -2.55 -9.54 6.45
C LEU A 15 -2.61 -8.78 7.79
N ALA A 16 -3.81 -8.31 8.20
CA ALA A 16 -4.03 -7.53 9.41
C ALA A 16 -3.07 -6.33 9.58
N LEU A 17 -2.72 -5.67 8.47
CA LEU A 17 -1.78 -4.54 8.45
C LEU A 17 -2.49 -3.25 8.87
N ARG A 18 -1.81 -2.46 9.70
CA ARG A 18 -2.16 -1.07 10.01
C ARG A 18 -1.49 -0.13 8.99
N ASN A 19 -1.88 1.13 9.02
CA ASN A 19 -1.31 2.14 8.11
C ASN A 19 0.20 2.29 8.32
N GLU A 20 0.66 2.22 9.58
CA GLU A 20 2.07 2.29 9.94
C GLU A 20 2.86 1.10 9.36
N ASP A 21 2.26 -0.10 9.35
CA ASP A 21 2.88 -1.29 8.79
C ASP A 21 3.04 -1.15 7.26
N ILE A 22 2.03 -0.61 6.56
CA ILE A 22 2.10 -0.35 5.12
C ILE A 22 3.14 0.72 4.78
N ILE A 23 3.21 1.81 5.56
CA ILE A 23 4.22 2.85 5.38
C ILE A 23 5.62 2.25 5.56
N HIS A 24 5.81 1.42 6.59
CA HIS A 24 7.07 0.72 6.81
C HIS A 24 7.41 -0.20 5.63
N ILE A 25 6.46 -1.02 5.16
CA ILE A 25 6.64 -1.92 4.02
C ILE A 25 7.09 -1.15 2.76
N LEU A 26 6.44 -0.03 2.46
CA LEU A 26 6.82 0.81 1.31
C LEU A 26 8.22 1.42 1.48
N SER A 27 8.61 1.77 2.71
CA SER A 27 9.94 2.31 2.98
C SER A 27 11.08 1.32 2.74
N LEU A 28 10.81 0.00 2.76
CA LEU A 28 11.81 -1.05 2.47
C LEU A 28 12.31 -1.02 1.01
N VAL A 29 11.61 -0.32 0.12
CA VAL A 29 11.99 -0.12 -1.28
C VAL A 29 12.14 1.36 -1.62
N ASP A 30 12.52 2.16 -0.62
CA ASP A 30 12.72 3.61 -0.71
C ASP A 30 11.48 4.41 -1.17
N PHE A 31 10.29 3.79 -1.13
CA PHE A 31 9.05 4.47 -1.49
C PHE A 31 8.47 5.19 -0.26
N LYS A 32 8.60 6.51 -0.25
CA LYS A 32 8.10 7.37 0.83
C LYS A 32 6.66 7.79 0.55
N ILE A 33 5.76 7.52 1.50
CA ILE A 33 4.37 7.99 1.49
C ILE A 33 4.00 8.55 2.86
N SER A 34 3.23 9.64 2.89
CA SER A 34 2.71 10.19 4.14
C SER A 34 1.48 9.41 4.61
N LYS A 35 1.18 9.48 5.92
CA LYS A 35 -0.05 8.87 6.47
C LYS A 35 -1.33 9.44 5.84
N GLY A 36 -1.33 10.74 5.51
CA GLY A 36 -2.43 11.39 4.80
C GLY A 36 -2.61 10.84 3.39
N ALA A 37 -1.54 10.82 2.59
CA ALA A 37 -1.57 10.30 1.23
C ALA A 37 -1.99 8.82 1.18
N LEU A 38 -1.49 7.99 2.12
CA LEU A 38 -1.93 6.60 2.24
C LEU A 38 -3.43 6.51 2.61
N GLY A 39 -3.90 7.38 3.50
CA GLY A 39 -5.31 7.47 3.87
C GLY A 39 -6.20 7.79 2.69
N ASP A 40 -5.77 8.69 1.81
CA ASP A 40 -6.49 9.10 0.60
C ASP A 40 -6.72 7.91 -0.37
N LEU A 41 -5.74 6.99 -0.47
CA LEU A 41 -5.87 5.74 -1.24
C LEU A 41 -6.94 4.79 -0.68
N PHE A 42 -7.23 4.87 0.62
CA PHE A 42 -8.16 3.97 1.29
C PHE A 42 -9.56 4.53 1.49
N ARG A 43 -9.82 5.76 1.05
CA ARG A 43 -11.17 6.34 1.11
C ARG A 43 -12.14 5.63 0.16
N ASN A 44 -13.44 5.91 0.33
CA ASN A 44 -14.44 5.50 -0.65
C ASN A 44 -14.27 6.29 -1.95
N PRO A 45 -14.52 5.68 -3.12
CA PRO A 45 -14.36 6.36 -4.42
C PRO A 45 -15.14 7.68 -4.55
N ASP A 46 -16.30 7.79 -3.90
CA ASP A 46 -17.13 9.00 -3.92
C ASP A 46 -16.64 10.11 -2.96
N HIS A 47 -15.58 9.86 -2.19
CA HIS A 47 -15.06 10.84 -1.25
C HIS A 47 -14.22 11.90 -1.98
N PRO A 48 -14.38 13.21 -1.70
CA PRO A 48 -13.68 14.28 -2.43
C PRO A 48 -12.14 14.17 -2.44
N GLY A 49 -11.57 13.66 -1.35
CA GLY A 49 -10.13 13.37 -1.26
C GLY A 49 -9.76 11.91 -1.52
N TYR A 50 -10.54 11.15 -2.27
CA TYR A 50 -10.14 9.83 -2.77
C TYR A 50 -9.06 10.00 -3.84
N VAL A 51 -8.06 9.12 -3.80
CA VAL A 51 -6.98 9.11 -4.79
C VAL A 51 -6.82 7.68 -5.30
N GLU A 52 -6.78 7.51 -6.63
CA GLU A 52 -6.47 6.22 -7.23
C GLU A 52 -5.01 5.85 -7.01
N ALA A 53 -4.78 4.60 -6.61
CA ALA A 53 -3.45 4.05 -6.47
C ALA A 53 -2.91 3.69 -7.86
N GLY A 54 -1.87 4.39 -8.30
CA GLY A 54 -1.15 4.02 -9.51
C GLY A 54 -0.42 2.68 -9.37
N ASP A 55 -0.11 2.04 -10.50
CA ASP A 55 0.59 0.75 -10.55
C ASP A 55 1.92 0.77 -9.79
N GLN A 56 2.59 1.92 -9.75
CA GLN A 56 3.84 2.11 -9.02
C GLN A 56 3.69 1.87 -7.52
N VAL A 57 2.56 2.30 -6.93
CA VAL A 57 2.28 2.11 -5.49
C VAL A 57 2.09 0.62 -5.19
N LEU A 58 1.26 -0.06 -6.00
CA LEU A 58 1.01 -1.48 -5.81
C LEU A 58 2.28 -2.31 -6.03
N ARG A 59 3.06 -2.03 -7.08
CA ARG A 59 4.34 -2.70 -7.35
C ARG A 59 5.31 -2.55 -6.18
N ASN A 60 5.49 -1.33 -5.68
CA ASN A 60 6.39 -1.07 -4.55
C ASN A 60 5.89 -1.71 -3.27
N PHE A 61 4.58 -1.69 -3.02
CA PHE A 61 4.01 -2.39 -1.87
C PHE A 61 4.28 -3.89 -1.93
N LEU A 62 4.08 -4.53 -3.09
CA LEU A 62 4.34 -5.97 -3.25
C LEU A 62 5.83 -6.32 -3.12
N ASN A 63 6.73 -5.50 -3.68
CA ASN A 63 8.17 -5.69 -3.52
C ASN A 63 8.60 -5.50 -2.06
N GLY A 64 8.13 -4.44 -1.40
CA GLY A 64 8.36 -4.23 0.03
C GLY A 64 7.79 -5.36 0.88
N LEU A 65 6.63 -5.90 0.51
CA LEU A 65 6.00 -7.00 1.23
C LEU A 65 6.81 -8.29 1.12
N ILE A 66 7.44 -8.55 -0.03
CA ILE A 66 8.39 -9.65 -0.19
C ILE A 66 9.54 -9.49 0.81
N ILE A 67 10.14 -8.29 0.90
CA ILE A 67 11.24 -8.02 1.84
C ILE A 67 10.76 -8.19 3.29
N HIS A 68 9.58 -7.65 3.62
CA HIS A 68 9.00 -7.72 4.97
C HIS A 68 8.76 -9.17 5.43
N LEU A 69 8.27 -10.04 4.54
CA LEU A 69 7.89 -11.41 4.89
C LEU A 69 9.02 -12.44 4.70
N ARG A 70 9.98 -12.18 3.80
CA ARG A 70 11.00 -13.16 3.39
C ARG A 70 12.45 -12.68 3.58
N GLY A 71 12.65 -11.42 3.95
CA GLY A 71 13.97 -10.77 3.99
C GLY A 71 14.44 -10.28 2.61
N GLU A 72 15.55 -9.56 2.60
CA GLU A 72 16.18 -9.07 1.36
C GLU A 72 16.63 -10.24 0.47
N LYS A 73 16.49 -10.05 -0.85
CA LYS A 73 17.10 -10.99 -1.81
C LYS A 73 18.62 -10.86 -1.69
N LYS A 74 19.28 -11.96 -1.32
CA LYS A 74 20.73 -12.12 -1.47
C LYS A 74 21.12 -12.22 -2.94
#